data_AF-A0A940P0X6-F1
#
_entry.id   AF-A0A940P0X6-F1
#
_cell.length_a   1.000
_cell.length_b   1.000
_cell.length_c   1.000
_cell.angle_alpha   90.00
_cell.angle_beta   90.00
_cell.angle_gamma   90.00
#
_symmetry.space_group_name_H-M   'P 1'
#
loop_
_entity.id
_entity.type
_entity.pdbx_description
1 polymer ?
#
loop_
_entity_poly.entity_id
_entity_poly.type
_entity_poly.pdbx_seq_one_letter_code
_entity_poly.pdbx_strand_id
1 'polypeptide(L)'
;ACCQCVDPIALETRISVLPPVIPPDGAPPVPRRAVVLTLGVFSVVELTRPVTMSAAAYPYQVPTKTCSGDTDSPCEVFSRLNFPTEEFVPTADGFAAQQSAEALRYEGFTGYQPPAQ
;
A
#
# COMPACT_ATOMS: atom_id res chain seq x y z
N ALA A 1 12.36 9.14 3.22
CA ALA A 1 10.99 9.23 3.76
C ALA A 1 10.66 10.70 3.89
N CYS A 2 9.59 11.14 3.24
CA CYS A 2 9.04 12.49 3.40
C CYS A 2 7.91 12.40 4.42
N CYS A 3 7.91 13.27 5.43
CA CYS A 3 6.76 13.42 6.33
C CYS A 3 6.23 14.85 6.22
N GLN A 4 4.91 14.95 6.07
CA GLN A 4 4.21 16.24 6.09
C GLN A 4 3.35 16.28 7.34
N CYS A 5 3.65 17.26 8.21
CA CYS A 5 2.78 17.62 9.31
C CYS A 5 1.64 18.49 8.77
N VAL A 6 0.41 18.11 9.10
CA VAL A 6 -0.78 18.89 8.77
C VAL A 6 -1.09 19.80 9.96
N ASP A 7 -1.57 21.00 9.68
CA ASP A 7 -2.07 21.89 10.73
C ASP A 7 -3.15 21.19 11.57
N PRO A 8 -3.19 21.42 12.90
CA PRO A 8 -4.20 20.80 13.75
C PRO A 8 -5.62 21.16 13.31
N ILE A 9 -6.51 20.17 13.27
CA ILE A 9 -7.91 20.33 12.86
C ILE A 9 -8.81 20.21 14.09
N ALA A 10 -9.73 21.15 14.30
CA ALA A 10 -10.77 21.01 15.31
C ALA A 10 -11.81 19.96 14.86
N LEU A 11 -11.76 18.77 15.44
CA LEU A 11 -12.67 17.66 15.13
C LEU A 11 -14.02 17.85 15.81
N GLU A 12 -14.03 18.45 17.00
CA GLU A 12 -15.24 18.77 17.74
C GLU A 12 -15.04 20.11 18.45
N THR A 13 -16.06 20.95 18.43
CA THR A 13 -16.09 22.23 19.17
C THR A 13 -17.42 22.33 19.90
N ARG A 14 -17.37 22.45 21.22
CA ARG A 14 -18.58 22.62 22.04
C ARG A 14 -18.39 23.65 23.13
N ILE A 15 -19.45 24.38 23.43
CA ILE A 15 -19.50 25.28 24.59
C ILE A 15 -19.99 24.45 25.77
N SER A 16 -19.20 24.35 26.82
CA SER A 16 -19.59 23.76 28.09
C SER A 16 -19.89 24.85 29.12
N VAL A 17 -20.93 24.63 29.93
CA VAL A 17 -21.17 25.44 31.12
C VAL A 17 -20.47 24.76 32.27
N LEU A 18 -19.54 25.46 32.89
CA LEU A 18 -18.80 24.99 34.04
C LEU A 18 -19.59 25.30 35.33
N PRO A 19 -19.38 24.52 36.40
CA PRO A 19 -19.95 24.83 37.70
C PRO A 19 -19.62 26.26 38.12
N PRO A 20 -20.57 26.99 38.72
CA PRO A 20 -20.31 28.31 39.25
C PRO A 20 -19.26 28.25 40.36
N VAL A 21 -18.33 29.21 40.35
CA VAL A 21 -17.37 29.39 41.45
C VAL A 21 -17.97 30.40 42.41
N ILE A 22 -17.98 30.07 43.70
CA ILE A 22 -18.37 30.99 44.76
C ILE A 22 -17.15 31.86 45.07
N PRO A 23 -17.18 33.16 44.77
CA PRO A 23 -16.07 34.05 45.08
C PRO A 23 -15.99 34.30 46.61
N PRO A 24 -14.78 34.55 47.15
CA PRO A 24 -14.56 34.66 48.60
C PRO A 24 -15.14 35.94 49.22
N ASP A 25 -15.57 36.90 48.40
CA ASP A 25 -16.13 38.19 48.77
C ASP A 25 -17.66 38.14 49.03
N GLY A 26 -18.27 36.96 48.94
CA GLY A 26 -19.71 36.78 49.14
C GLY A 26 -20.56 37.29 47.97
N ALA A 27 -19.93 37.62 46.82
CA ALA A 27 -20.66 37.99 45.62
C ALA A 27 -21.45 36.80 45.04
N PRO A 28 -22.53 37.06 44.28
CA PRO A 28 -23.35 36.00 43.71
C PRO A 28 -22.54 35.12 42.74
N PRO A 29 -22.85 33.80 42.67
CA PRO A 29 -22.18 32.87 41.78
C PRO A 29 -22.33 33.30 40.31
N VAL A 30 -21.20 33.55 39.65
CA VAL A 30 -21.16 33.92 38.23
C VAL A 30 -21.11 32.67 37.34
N PRO A 31 -21.98 32.57 36.30
CA PRO A 31 -21.95 31.44 35.38
C PRO A 31 -20.68 31.46 34.55
N ARG A 32 -20.00 30.32 34.45
CA ARG A 32 -18.76 30.17 33.69
C ARG A 32 -19.02 29.34 32.44
N ARG A 33 -18.60 29.85 31.29
CA ARG A 33 -18.63 29.12 30.02
C ARG A 33 -17.20 28.81 29.59
N ALA A 34 -16.99 27.63 29.03
CA ALA A 34 -15.75 27.23 28.43
C ALA A 34 -16.00 26.71 27.01
N VAL A 35 -15.02 26.88 26.13
CA VAL A 35 -15.01 26.23 24.83
C VAL A 35 -14.12 25.01 24.95
N VAL A 36 -14.69 23.84 24.68
CA VAL A 36 -13.98 22.56 24.68
C VAL A 36 -13.77 22.15 23.23
N LEU A 37 -12.51 21.87 22.88
CA LEU A 37 -12.08 21.49 21.55
C LEU A 37 -11.48 20.08 21.59
N THR A 38 -11.84 19.24 20.62
CA THR A 38 -11.10 18.01 20.31
C THR A 38 -10.23 18.30 19.10
N LEU A 39 -8.90 18.38 19.28
CA LEU A 39 -7.96 18.66 18.18
C LEU A 39 -7.41 17.36 17.59
N GLY A 40 -7.57 17.19 16.28
CA GLY A 40 -6.97 16.13 15.49
C GLY A 40 -5.62 16.58 14.94
N VAL A 41 -4.57 15.82 15.22
CA VAL A 41 -3.22 16.05 14.69
C VAL A 41 -2.87 14.87 13.81
N PHE A 42 -2.61 15.13 12.53
CA PHE A 42 -2.36 14.10 11.52
C PHE A 42 -1.00 14.31 10.88
N SER A 43 -0.29 13.20 10.65
CA SER A 43 0.96 13.19 9.92
C SER A 43 0.85 12.25 8.73
N VAL A 44 1.20 12.73 7.54
CA VAL A 44 1.27 11.92 6.33
C VAL A 44 2.72 11.52 6.12
N VAL A 45 2.99 10.22 6.08
CA VAL A 45 4.35 9.68 5.90
C VAL A 45 4.41 8.89 4.61
N GLU A 46 5.31 9.27 3.72
CA GLU A 46 5.60 8.52 2.50
C GLU A 46 6.69 7.48 2.74
N LEU A 47 6.33 6.22 2.54
CA LEU A 47 7.23 5.07 2.66
C LEU A 47 7.65 4.59 1.28
N THR A 48 8.80 5.04 0.80
CA THR A 48 9.42 4.51 -0.41
C THR A 48 10.41 3.42 -0.01
N ARG A 49 10.16 2.17 -0.43
CA ARG A 49 11.16 1.11 -0.38
C ARG A 49 11.69 0.86 -1.78
N PRO A 50 13.00 0.99 -2.04
CA PRO A 50 13.56 0.53 -3.30
C PRO A 50 13.39 -0.99 -3.37
N VAL A 51 12.54 -1.46 -4.27
CA VAL A 51 12.38 -2.88 -4.59
C VAL A 51 12.74 -3.05 -6.06
N THR A 52 13.69 -3.93 -6.34
CA THR A 52 14.02 -4.33 -7.72
C THR A 52 12.94 -5.28 -8.21
N MET A 53 12.08 -4.83 -9.13
CA MET A 53 11.12 -5.71 -9.79
C MET A 53 11.83 -6.45 -10.92
N SER A 54 12.21 -7.71 -10.72
CA SER A 54 12.70 -8.56 -11.80
C SER A 54 11.50 -9.17 -12.53
N ALA A 55 11.08 -8.54 -13.64
CA ALA A 55 10.24 -9.25 -14.60
C ALA A 55 11.10 -10.29 -15.31
N ALA A 56 10.70 -11.57 -15.26
CA ALA A 56 11.26 -12.56 -16.14
C ALA A 56 10.90 -12.17 -17.59
N ALA A 57 11.89 -11.71 -18.35
CA ALA A 57 11.74 -11.43 -19.76
C ALA A 57 11.79 -12.76 -20.51
N TYR A 58 10.66 -13.48 -20.54
CA TYR A 58 10.50 -14.58 -21.47
C TYR A 58 10.42 -14.00 -22.88
N PRO A 59 11.08 -14.63 -23.88
CA PRO A 59 10.95 -14.21 -25.27
C PRO A 59 9.49 -14.37 -25.69
N TYR A 60 8.76 -13.25 -25.73
CA TYR A 60 7.42 -13.21 -26.28
C TYR A 60 7.53 -13.47 -27.79
N GLN A 61 7.09 -14.64 -28.22
CA GLN A 61 6.94 -14.90 -29.65
C GLN A 61 5.67 -14.17 -30.11
N VAL A 62 5.88 -13.07 -30.83
CA VAL A 62 4.79 -12.37 -31.52
C VAL A 62 4.09 -13.40 -32.40
N PRO A 63 2.77 -13.63 -32.21
CA PRO A 63 2.05 -14.59 -33.01
C PRO A 63 2.15 -14.21 -34.49
N THR A 64 2.83 -15.02 -35.29
CA THR A 64 2.97 -14.82 -36.74
C THR A 64 1.74 -15.26 -37.52
N LYS A 65 0.77 -15.89 -36.85
CA LYS A 65 -0.50 -16.29 -37.48
C LYS A 65 -1.39 -15.06 -37.68
N THR A 66 -1.27 -14.45 -38.84
CA THR A 66 -2.26 -13.53 -39.39
C THR A 66 -3.54 -14.30 -39.68
N CYS A 67 -4.63 -13.99 -38.96
CA CYS A 67 -5.94 -14.54 -39.26
C CYS A 67 -6.42 -13.94 -40.59
N SER A 68 -6.73 -14.79 -41.58
CA SER A 68 -7.47 -14.37 -42.75
C SER A 68 -8.85 -13.94 -42.28
N GLY A 69 -9.14 -12.64 -42.40
CA GLY A 69 -10.44 -12.07 -42.10
C GLY A 69 -11.45 -12.45 -43.16
N ASP A 70 -11.77 -13.75 -43.24
CA ASP A 70 -12.94 -14.20 -43.96
C ASP A 70 -14.17 -13.82 -43.13
N THR A 71 -15.24 -13.45 -43.80
CA THR A 71 -16.47 -12.77 -43.34
C THR A 71 -17.32 -13.55 -42.32
N ASP A 72 -16.71 -14.37 -41.47
CA ASP A 72 -17.38 -15.17 -40.46
C ASP A 72 -17.74 -14.33 -39.23
N SER A 73 -18.80 -14.76 -38.54
CA SER A 73 -19.26 -14.10 -37.33
C SER A 73 -18.18 -14.18 -36.24
N PRO A 74 -18.00 -13.14 -35.39
CA PRO A 74 -16.95 -13.13 -34.36
C PRO A 74 -17.02 -14.37 -33.45
N CYS A 75 -18.22 -14.87 -33.16
CA CYS A 75 -18.43 -16.08 -32.37
C CYS A 75 -17.80 -17.34 -33.01
N GLU A 76 -17.87 -17.50 -34.34
CA GLU A 76 -17.26 -18.63 -35.06
C GLU A 76 -15.73 -18.48 -35.19
N VAL A 77 -15.23 -17.25 -35.18
CA VAL A 77 -13.78 -17.01 -35.10
C VAL A 77 -13.26 -17.41 -33.72
N PHE A 78 -13.91 -16.96 -32.63
CA PHE A 78 -13.50 -17.30 -31.25
C PHE A 78 -13.60 -18.80 -30.95
N SER A 79 -14.54 -19.53 -31.55
CA SER A 79 -14.67 -20.99 -31.33
C SER A 79 -13.57 -21.80 -32.02
N ARG A 80 -12.93 -21.27 -33.07
CA ARG A 80 -11.80 -21.90 -33.78
C ARG A 80 -10.45 -21.56 -33.18
N LEU A 81 -10.38 -20.54 -32.32
CA LEU A 81 -9.16 -20.18 -31.60
C LEU A 81 -8.96 -21.16 -30.44
N ASN A 82 -7.90 -21.96 -30.52
CA ASN A 82 -7.51 -22.83 -29.41
C ASN A 82 -6.76 -21.98 -28.38
N PHE A 83 -7.47 -21.53 -27.34
CA PHE A 83 -6.84 -20.74 -26.27
C PHE A 83 -5.87 -21.62 -25.48
N PRO A 84 -4.62 -21.16 -25.25
CA PRO A 84 -3.63 -21.93 -24.50
C PRO A 84 -3.90 -21.83 -23.00
N THR A 85 -5.06 -22.33 -22.56
CA THR A 85 -5.52 -22.27 -21.16
C THR A 85 -4.52 -22.96 -20.21
N GLU A 86 -3.87 -24.02 -20.68
CA GLU A 86 -2.86 -24.78 -19.93
C GLU A 86 -1.58 -23.96 -19.63
N GLU A 87 -1.27 -22.94 -20.45
CA GLU A 87 -0.10 -22.06 -20.25
C GLU A 87 -0.38 -20.94 -19.24
N PHE A 88 -1.66 -20.67 -18.94
CA PHE A 88 -2.07 -19.71 -17.90
C PHE A 88 -2.20 -20.36 -16.52
N VAL A 89 -1.96 -21.66 -16.41
CA VAL A 89 -1.91 -22.34 -15.11
C VAL A 89 -0.53 -22.08 -14.52
N PRO A 90 -0.41 -21.41 -13.35
CA PRO A 90 0.87 -21.27 -12.70
C PRO A 90 1.37 -22.66 -12.30
N THR A 91 2.31 -23.21 -13.08
CA THR A 91 2.99 -24.46 -12.72
C THR A 91 3.79 -24.20 -11.45
N ALA A 92 3.67 -25.12 -10.48
CA ALA A 92 4.38 -25.04 -9.20
C ALA A 92 5.91 -24.90 -9.39
N ASP A 93 6.43 -25.37 -10.52
CA ASP A 93 7.84 -25.29 -10.91
C ASP A 93 8.32 -23.87 -11.22
N GLY A 94 7.43 -22.95 -11.62
CA GLY A 94 7.77 -21.54 -11.87
C GLY A 94 7.92 -20.70 -10.59
N PHE A 95 7.24 -21.08 -9.50
CA PHE A 95 7.40 -20.43 -8.19
C PHE A 95 8.52 -21.08 -7.35
N ALA A 96 8.73 -22.39 -7.49
CA ALA A 96 9.77 -23.13 -6.74
C ALA A 96 11.19 -22.84 -7.25
N ALA A 97 11.39 -22.71 -8.57
CA ALA A 97 12.70 -22.38 -9.14
C ALA A 97 13.18 -20.96 -8.74
N GLN A 98 12.25 -20.06 -8.44
CA GLN A 98 12.56 -18.68 -8.03
C GLN A 98 12.96 -18.60 -6.55
N GLN A 99 12.42 -19.46 -5.67
CA GLN A 99 12.82 -19.52 -4.26
C GLN A 99 14.20 -20.14 -4.02
N SER A 100 14.62 -21.13 -4.82
CA SER A 100 15.95 -21.76 -4.65
C SER A 100 17.11 -20.85 -5.05
N ALA A 101 16.93 -20.03 -6.10
CA ALA A 101 17.91 -19.02 -6.50
C ALA A 101 17.98 -17.83 -5.54
N GLU A 102 16.87 -17.47 -4.88
CA GLU A 102 16.83 -16.41 -3.87
C GLU A 102 17.39 -16.87 -2.51
N ALA A 103 17.15 -18.13 -2.12
CA ALA A 103 17.73 -18.75 -0.93
C ALA A 103 19.27 -18.87 -1.01
N LEU A 104 19.83 -19.26 -2.17
CA LEU A 104 21.28 -19.31 -2.37
C LEU A 104 21.95 -17.92 -2.38
N ARG A 105 21.19 -16.86 -2.67
CA ARG A 105 21.67 -15.48 -2.53
C ARG A 105 21.73 -15.00 -1.08
N TYR A 106 20.94 -15.59 -0.19
CA TYR A 106 20.90 -15.22 1.23
C TYR A 106 21.99 -15.92 2.06
N GLU A 107 22.40 -17.13 1.67
CA GLU A 107 23.49 -17.88 2.31
C GLU A 107 24.92 -17.36 1.96
N GLY A 108 25.03 -16.30 1.13
CA GLY A 108 26.30 -15.71 0.72
C GLY A 108 26.80 -14.53 1.57
N PHE A 109 26.06 -14.09 2.60
CA PHE A 109 26.37 -12.86 3.35
C PHE A 109 26.67 -13.05 4.85
N THR A 110 27.02 -14.26 5.29
CA THR A 110 27.51 -14.52 6.66
C THR A 110 29.03 -14.34 6.79
N GLY A 111 29.63 -13.46 5.98
CA GLY A 111 31.06 -13.16 5.95
C GLY A 111 31.49 -11.95 6.79
N TYR A 112 30.73 -11.52 7.81
CA TYR A 112 31.22 -10.50 8.74
C TYR A 112 32.21 -11.14 9.72
N GLN A 113 33.49 -11.06 9.37
CA GLN A 113 34.57 -11.32 10.31
C GLN A 113 34.81 -10.04 11.13
N PRO A 114 34.52 -10.03 12.45
CA PRO A 114 34.79 -8.87 13.27
C PRO A 114 36.30 -8.57 13.29
N PRO A 115 36.72 -7.30 13.26
CA PRO A 115 38.14 -6.95 13.30
C PRO A 115 38.77 -7.44 14.60
N ALA A 116 39.95 -8.06 14.48
CA ALA A 116 40.80 -8.41 15.61
C ALA A 116 41.26 -7.14 16.34
N GLN A 117 41.37 -7.27 17.66
CA GLN A 117 41.62 -6.20 18.65
C GLN A 117 42.79 -5.28 18.33
#